data_AF-A0A7X9FPE2-F1
#
_entry.id   AF-A0A7X9FPE2-F1
#
_cell.length_a   1.000
_cell.length_b   1.000
_cell.length_c   1.000
_cell.angle_alpha   90.00
_cell.angle_beta   90.00
_cell.angle_gamma   90.00
#
_symmetry.space_group_name_H-M   'P 1'
#
loop_
_entity.id
_entity.type
_entity.pdbx_description
1 polymer ?
#
loop_
_entity_poly.entity_id
_entity_poly.type
_entity_poly.pdbx_seq_one_letter_code
_entity_poly.pdbx_strand_id
1 'polypeptide(L)'
;LTAFLAEIGVHPVLVATGGRDKGFTAAVARACGDLVPAPLSVRDGVDFFDIAAEAANLEPDLLVGHSKGYRYARQWKVPLVRVGFPVHDRFGGQRVRHLSYGGAQALFDRVVNAVLARTQDACPVGYGYL
;
A
#
# COMPACT_ATOMS: atom_id res chain seq x y z
N LEU A 1 4.81 7.52 -4.42
CA LEU A 1 4.27 6.20 -4.03
C LEU A 1 3.10 5.82 -4.91
N THR A 2 1.99 6.59 -4.92
CA THR A 2 0.83 6.31 -5.79
C THR A 2 1.20 6.14 -7.27
N ALA A 3 1.99 7.07 -7.84
CA ALA A 3 2.46 6.97 -9.22
C ALA A 3 3.16 5.63 -9.50
N PHE A 4 4.13 5.26 -8.66
CA PHE A 4 4.84 3.98 -8.77
C PHE A 4 3.88 2.78 -8.72
N LEU A 5 2.90 2.77 -7.81
CA LEU A 5 1.94 1.68 -7.71
C LEU A 5 1.08 1.58 -8.98
N ALA A 6 0.60 2.71 -9.50
CA ALA A 6 -0.15 2.76 -10.75
C ALA A 6 0.69 2.26 -11.94
N GLU A 7 1.97 2.67 -12.04
CA GLU A 7 2.90 2.26 -13.11
C GLU A 7 3.13 0.74 -13.15
N ILE A 8 3.14 0.07 -11.99
CA ILE A 8 3.32 -1.39 -11.91
C ILE A 8 2.00 -2.17 -11.99
N GLY A 9 0.88 -1.50 -12.29
CA GLY A 9 -0.44 -2.12 -12.44
C GLY A 9 -1.19 -2.39 -11.13
N VAL A 10 -0.74 -1.85 -9.99
CA VAL A 10 -1.53 -1.86 -8.75
C VAL A 10 -2.59 -0.76 -8.85
N HIS A 11 -3.85 -1.09 -8.58
CA HIS A 11 -4.96 -0.14 -8.56
C HIS A 11 -5.17 0.41 -7.15
N PRO A 12 -4.76 1.66 -6.85
CA PRO A 12 -4.99 2.24 -5.53
C PRO A 12 -6.48 2.57 -5.39
N VAL A 13 -7.19 1.87 -4.50
CA VAL A 13 -8.63 2.11 -4.24
C VAL A 13 -8.87 3.23 -3.23
N LEU A 14 -7.93 3.42 -2.30
CA LEU A 14 -7.93 4.50 -1.31
C LEU A 14 -6.51 5.04 -1.14
N VAL A 15 -6.36 6.35 -1.27
CA VAL A 15 -5.12 7.07 -0.99
C VAL A 15 -5.40 8.13 0.07
N ALA A 16 -4.75 8.01 1.22
CA ALA A 16 -5.05 8.86 2.35
C ALA A 16 -3.81 9.42 3.05
N THR A 17 -3.95 10.60 3.65
CA THR A 17 -2.91 11.26 4.44
C THR A 17 -3.51 12.01 5.64
N GLY A 18 -2.77 12.04 6.75
CA GLY A 18 -3.12 12.86 7.91
C GLY A 18 -2.72 14.32 7.77
N GLY A 19 -1.90 14.66 6.77
CA GLY A 19 -1.62 16.05 6.42
C GLY A 19 -2.83 16.68 5.73
N ARG A 20 -3.04 17.98 5.93
CA ARG A 20 -4.02 18.75 5.15
C ARG A 20 -3.31 19.46 4.02
N ASP A 21 -3.68 19.15 2.78
CA ASP A 21 -3.07 19.77 1.60
C ASP A 21 -4.09 19.88 0.46
N LYS A 22 -4.38 21.13 0.06
CA LYS A 22 -5.33 21.45 -1.02
C LYS A 22 -4.92 20.84 -2.37
N GLY A 23 -3.64 20.58 -2.58
CA GLY A 23 -3.12 19.99 -3.82
C GLY A 23 -3.15 18.46 -3.86
N PHE A 24 -3.43 17.79 -2.74
CA PHE A 24 -3.26 16.35 -2.62
C PHE A 24 -4.13 15.57 -3.60
N THR A 25 -5.44 15.83 -3.62
CA THR A 25 -6.38 15.14 -4.51
C THR A 25 -6.02 15.29 -5.99
N ALA A 26 -5.65 16.51 -6.41
CA ALA A 26 -5.23 16.75 -7.79
C ALA A 26 -3.90 16.04 -8.13
N ALA A 27 -2.95 16.00 -7.18
CA ALA A 27 -1.70 15.30 -7.37
C ALA A 27 -1.88 13.78 -7.48
N VAL A 28 -2.77 13.19 -6.67
CA VAL A 28 -3.11 11.77 -6.75
C VAL A 28 -3.82 11.45 -8.07
N ALA A 29 -4.81 12.26 -8.47
CA ALA A 29 -5.50 12.09 -9.75
C ALA A 29 -4.54 12.12 -10.94
N ARG A 30 -3.60 13.07 -10.96
CA ARG A 30 -2.55 13.14 -11.99
C ARG A 30 -1.59 11.95 -11.96
N ALA A 31 -1.28 11.44 -10.76
CA ALA A 31 -0.40 10.28 -10.61
C ALA A 31 -1.05 8.97 -11.10
N CYS A 32 -2.37 8.85 -10.98
CA CYS A 32 -3.12 7.71 -11.49
C CYS A 32 -3.42 7.84 -12.99
N GLY A 33 -3.79 9.04 -13.47
CA GLY A 33 -4.08 9.30 -14.88
C GLY A 33 -5.02 8.24 -15.49
N ASP A 34 -4.66 7.73 -16.66
CA ASP A 34 -5.37 6.65 -17.35
C ASP A 34 -4.91 5.23 -16.93
N LEU A 35 -3.95 5.13 -15.99
CA LEU A 35 -3.38 3.85 -15.56
C LEU A 35 -4.29 3.09 -14.60
N VAL A 36 -5.17 3.80 -13.89
CA VAL A 36 -6.03 3.21 -12.85
C VAL A 36 -7.49 3.52 -13.18
N PRO A 37 -8.35 2.49 -13.33
CA PRO A 37 -9.77 2.70 -13.53
C PRO A 37 -10.44 3.28 -12.27
N ALA A 38 -11.43 4.15 -12.45
CA ALA A 38 -12.26 4.64 -11.36
C ALA A 38 -13.13 3.50 -10.76
N PRO A 39 -13.48 3.54 -9.45
CA PRO A 39 -13.34 4.67 -8.51
C PRO A 39 -12.06 4.66 -7.65
N LEU A 40 -11.49 5.84 -7.44
CA LEU A 40 -10.36 6.12 -6.54
C LEU A 40 -10.83 7.08 -5.44
N SER A 41 -10.78 6.64 -4.18
CA SER A 41 -11.03 7.51 -3.01
C SER A 41 -9.75 8.22 -2.59
N VAL A 42 -9.82 9.54 -2.39
CA VAL A 42 -8.70 10.34 -1.87
C VAL A 42 -9.13 11.12 -0.63
N ARG A 43 -8.36 11.00 0.46
CA ARG A 43 -8.64 11.65 1.75
C ARG A 43 -7.41 12.38 2.29
N ASP A 44 -7.59 13.62 2.71
CA ASP A 44 -6.59 14.40 3.43
C ASP A 44 -7.10 14.84 4.81
N GLY A 45 -6.19 15.12 5.73
CA GLY A 45 -6.53 15.50 7.11
C GLY A 45 -7.27 14.44 7.92
N VAL A 46 -7.22 13.18 7.50
CA VAL A 46 -7.88 12.03 8.16
C VAL A 46 -6.91 11.27 9.05
N ASP A 47 -7.42 10.67 10.11
CA ASP A 47 -6.60 9.81 10.95
C ASP A 47 -6.62 8.35 10.47
N PHE A 48 -5.85 7.51 11.15
CA PHE A 48 -5.71 6.11 10.75
C PHE A 48 -6.95 5.25 11.07
N PHE A 49 -7.82 5.71 11.95
CA PHE A 49 -9.11 5.06 12.24
C PHE A 49 -10.10 5.36 11.10
N ASP A 50 -10.19 6.62 10.67
CA ASP A 50 -11.02 7.02 9.52
C ASP A 50 -10.63 6.27 8.25
N ILE A 51 -9.32 6.23 7.96
CA ILE A 51 -8.76 5.51 6.82
C ILE A 51 -9.16 4.03 6.86
N ALA A 52 -9.07 3.41 8.03
CA ALA A 52 -9.38 1.99 8.16
C ALA A 52 -10.87 1.70 8.05
N ALA A 53 -11.74 2.58 8.55
CA ALA A 53 -13.18 2.45 8.41
C ALA A 53 -13.62 2.52 6.94
N GLU A 54 -13.05 3.44 6.15
CA GLU A 54 -13.34 3.53 4.72
C GLU A 54 -12.74 2.35 3.95
N ALA A 55 -11.48 1.99 4.21
CA ALA A 55 -10.81 0.88 3.56
C ALA A 55 -11.51 -0.47 3.80
N ALA A 56 -12.16 -0.67 4.95
CA ALA A 56 -12.90 -1.89 5.23
C ALA A 56 -14.04 -2.16 4.22
N ASN A 57 -14.68 -1.11 3.70
CA ASN A 57 -15.75 -1.24 2.71
C ASN A 57 -15.23 -1.42 1.28
N LEU A 58 -13.93 -1.18 1.05
CA LEU A 58 -13.29 -1.25 -0.26
C LEU A 58 -12.55 -2.57 -0.49
N GLU A 59 -12.47 -3.44 0.54
CA GLU A 59 -11.87 -4.77 0.49
C GLU A 59 -10.50 -4.82 -0.22
N PRO A 60 -9.48 -4.05 0.23
CA PRO A 60 -8.20 -3.97 -0.46
C PRO A 60 -7.41 -5.27 -0.33
N ASP A 61 -6.77 -5.71 -1.42
CA ASP A 61 -5.89 -6.90 -1.42
C ASP A 61 -4.51 -6.66 -0.80
N LEU A 62 -4.12 -5.39 -0.66
CA LEU A 62 -2.78 -4.98 -0.25
C LEU A 62 -2.84 -3.67 0.54
N LEU A 63 -2.15 -3.62 1.67
CA LEU A 63 -1.96 -2.38 2.44
C LEU A 63 -0.52 -1.88 2.27
N VAL A 64 -0.36 -0.62 1.86
CA VAL A 64 0.95 0.03 1.74
C VAL A 64 1.02 1.21 2.70
N GLY A 65 1.91 1.15 3.69
CA GLY A 65 1.98 2.18 4.73
C GLY A 65 2.92 1.78 5.87
N HIS A 66 2.80 2.44 7.02
CA HIS A 66 3.71 2.24 8.15
C HIS A 66 3.14 1.24 9.18
N SER A 67 3.86 0.96 10.28
CA SER A 67 3.55 -0.15 11.21
C SER A 67 2.16 -0.09 11.87
N LYS A 68 1.51 1.09 11.92
CA LYS A 68 0.15 1.22 12.47
C LYS A 68 -0.88 0.41 11.66
N GLY A 69 -0.63 0.17 10.38
CA GLY A 69 -1.48 -0.66 9.51
C GLY A 69 -1.53 -2.13 9.88
N TYR A 70 -0.60 -2.62 10.71
CA TYR A 70 -0.49 -4.05 11.00
C TYR A 70 -1.76 -4.64 11.61
N ARG A 71 -2.45 -3.88 12.49
CA ARG A 71 -3.70 -4.32 13.10
C ARG A 71 -4.77 -4.65 12.04
N TYR A 72 -4.97 -3.74 11.10
CA TYR A 72 -6.01 -3.90 10.07
C TYR A 72 -5.60 -4.90 9.00
N ALA A 73 -4.33 -4.88 8.58
CA ALA A 73 -3.80 -5.89 7.67
C ALA A 73 -4.03 -7.32 8.20
N ARG A 74 -3.80 -7.54 9.51
CA ARG A 74 -4.09 -8.82 10.18
C ARG A 74 -5.59 -9.13 10.21
N GLN A 75 -6.43 -8.14 10.50
CA GLN A 75 -7.89 -8.30 10.56
C GLN A 75 -8.48 -8.67 9.19
N TRP A 76 -8.06 -7.99 8.13
CA TRP A 76 -8.51 -8.22 6.75
C TRP A 76 -7.79 -9.38 6.07
N LYS A 77 -6.77 -9.96 6.73
CA LYS A 77 -5.91 -11.03 6.19
C LYS A 77 -5.23 -10.62 4.87
N VAL A 78 -4.73 -9.40 4.81
CA VAL A 78 -4.05 -8.84 3.62
C VAL A 78 -2.60 -8.51 3.96
N PRO A 79 -1.66 -8.65 2.99
CA PRO A 79 -0.28 -8.24 3.19
C PRO A 79 -0.14 -6.75 3.52
N LEU A 80 0.79 -6.43 4.44
CA LEU A 80 1.24 -5.07 4.71
C LEU A 80 2.67 -4.86 4.18
N VAL A 81 2.79 -4.04 3.14
CA VAL A 81 4.08 -3.56 2.61
C VAL A 81 4.47 -2.29 3.36
N ARG A 82 5.52 -2.41 4.17
CA ARG A 82 5.97 -1.33 5.07
C ARG A 82 6.72 -0.25 4.30
N VAL A 83 6.16 0.95 4.26
CA VAL A 83 6.69 2.16 3.61
C VAL A 83 6.42 3.37 4.49
N GLY A 84 7.36 4.31 4.51
CA GLY A 84 7.22 5.56 5.25
C GLY A 84 7.61 5.42 6.72
N PHE A 85 6.93 6.19 7.59
CA PHE A 85 7.31 6.33 8.99
C PHE A 85 6.07 6.39 9.90
N PRO A 86 6.09 5.78 11.10
CA PRO A 86 7.17 4.96 11.67
C PRO A 86 7.08 3.47 11.30
N VAL A 87 8.24 2.85 11.02
CA VAL A 87 8.37 1.40 10.92
C VAL A 87 9.06 0.86 12.18
N HIS A 88 8.29 0.59 13.24
CA HIS A 88 8.82 0.20 14.56
C HIS A 88 8.81 -1.30 14.82
N ASP A 89 8.10 -2.08 13.99
CA ASP A 89 7.94 -3.53 14.16
C ASP A 89 8.90 -4.34 13.27
N ARG A 90 9.91 -3.68 12.68
CA ARG A 90 10.97 -4.32 11.88
C ARG A 90 12.33 -3.68 12.19
N PHE A 91 13.32 -4.52 12.49
CA PHE A 91 14.70 -4.06 12.60
C PHE A 91 15.20 -3.57 11.24
N GLY A 92 15.80 -2.38 11.22
CA GLY A 92 16.32 -1.79 9.99
C GLY A 92 15.27 -1.11 9.12
N GLY A 93 14.05 -0.86 9.62
CA GLY A 93 13.02 -0.09 8.89
C GLY A 93 13.52 1.27 8.41
N GLN A 94 14.39 1.92 9.17
CA GLN A 94 15.04 3.19 8.81
C GLN A 94 16.05 3.09 7.66
N ARG A 95 16.52 1.88 7.32
CA ARG A 95 17.48 1.63 6.23
C ARG A 95 16.79 1.25 4.93
N VAL A 96 15.46 1.16 4.94
CA VAL A 96 14.68 0.80 3.76
C VAL A 96 14.77 1.92 2.72
N ARG A 97 15.17 1.56 1.51
CA ARG A 97 15.27 2.48 0.38
C ARG A 97 13.91 2.68 -0.28
N HIS A 98 13.59 3.93 -0.61
CA HIS A 98 12.33 4.31 -1.26
C HIS A 98 12.51 5.20 -2.49
N LEU A 99 13.66 5.85 -2.64
CA LEU A 99 13.92 6.84 -3.70
C LEU A 99 14.82 6.28 -4.80
N SER A 100 14.68 6.88 -5.99
CA SER A 100 15.45 6.56 -7.19
C SER A 100 15.29 5.10 -7.62
N TYR A 101 16.06 4.67 -8.63
CA TYR A 101 15.96 3.32 -9.19
C TYR A 101 16.20 2.22 -8.14
N GLY A 102 17.18 2.40 -7.25
CA GLY A 102 17.44 1.43 -6.18
C GLY A 102 16.29 1.30 -5.18
N GLY A 103 15.59 2.40 -4.87
CA GLY A 103 14.40 2.37 -4.02
C GLY A 103 13.17 1.82 -4.72
N ALA A 104 12.99 2.15 -6.01
CA ALA A 104 11.92 1.64 -6.84
C ALA A 104 12.02 0.12 -7.00
N GLN A 105 13.20 -0.42 -7.36
CA GLN A 105 13.45 -1.86 -7.44
C GLN A 105 13.15 -2.54 -6.09
N ALA A 106 13.70 -2.01 -4.99
CA ALA A 106 13.48 -2.58 -3.67
C ALA A 106 12.01 -2.52 -3.21
N LEU A 107 11.23 -1.54 -3.67
CA LEU A 107 9.80 -1.48 -3.40
C LEU A 107 9.02 -2.46 -4.28
N PHE A 108 9.36 -2.57 -5.56
CA PHE A 108 8.79 -3.55 -6.48
C PHE A 108 8.91 -4.97 -5.94
N ASP A 109 10.14 -5.38 -5.60
CA ASP A 109 10.42 -6.70 -5.04
C ASP A 109 9.59 -6.98 -3.79
N ARG A 110 9.41 -5.97 -2.92
CA ARG A 110 8.60 -6.12 -1.69
C ARG A 110 7.11 -6.26 -1.98
N VAL A 111 6.58 -5.51 -2.94
CA VAL A 111 5.17 -5.60 -3.34
C VAL A 111 4.90 -6.98 -3.94
N VAL A 112 5.70 -7.39 -4.91
CA VAL A 112 5.55 -8.68 -5.60
C VAL A 112 5.66 -9.83 -4.60
N ASN A 113 6.73 -9.88 -3.80
CA ASN A 113 6.90 -10.97 -2.83
C ASN A 113 5.79 -11.02 -1.77
N ALA A 114 5.20 -9.87 -1.40
CA ALA A 114 4.07 -9.87 -0.46
C ALA A 114 2.81 -10.49 -1.07
N VAL A 115 2.54 -10.25 -2.36
CA VAL A 115 1.42 -10.86 -3.10
C VAL A 115 1.66 -12.36 -3.30
N LEU A 116 2.88 -12.76 -3.68
CA LEU A 116 3.23 -14.17 -3.85
C LEU A 116 3.10 -14.94 -2.54
N ALA A 117 3.65 -14.41 -1.44
CA ALA A 117 3.55 -15.02 -0.12
C ALA A 117 2.09 -15.19 0.32
N ARG A 118 1.25 -14.16 0.11
CA ARG A 118 -0.20 -14.25 0.40
C ARG A 118 -0.87 -15.35 -0.41
N THR A 119 -0.53 -15.46 -1.69
CA THR A 119 -1.10 -16.48 -2.59
C THR A 119 -0.70 -17.89 -2.15
N GLN A 120 0.57 -18.09 -1.76
CA GLN A 120 1.08 -19.35 -1.23
C GLN A 120 0.40 -19.71 0.10
N ASP A 121 0.33 -18.78 1.05
CA ASP A 121 -0.29 -18.98 2.37
C ASP A 121 -1.79 -19.28 2.29
N ALA A 122 -2.49 -18.71 1.30
CA ALA A 122 -3.90 -18.96 1.06
C ALA A 122 -4.18 -20.30 0.35
N CYS A 123 -3.15 -20.93 -0.23
CA CYS A 123 -3.30 -22.17 -0.97
C CYS A 123 -3.42 -23.37 -0.03
N PRO A 124 -4.54 -24.13 -0.05
CA PRO A 124 -4.78 -25.23 0.89
C PRO A 124 -3.85 -26.44 0.69
N VAL A 125 -3.30 -26.60 -0.52
CA VAL A 125 -2.45 -27.74 -0.89
C VAL A 125 -0.95 -27.47 -0.76
N GLY A 126 -0.56 -26.25 -0.34
CA GLY A 126 0.85 -25.88 -0.19
C GLY A 126 1.57 -25.83 -1.54
N TYR A 127 1.29 -24.80 -2.33
CA TYR A 127 1.92 -24.58 -3.63
C TYR A 127 3.44 -24.37 -3.47
N GLY A 128 4.25 -25.37 -3.86
CA GLY A 128 5.71 -25.33 -3.76
C GLY A 128 6.43 -24.55 -4.87
N TYR A 129 5.76 -24.28 -6.00
CA TYR A 129 6.32 -23.61 -7.17
C TYR A 129 5.32 -22.62 -7.76
N LEU A 130 5.73 -21.35 -7.89
CA LEU A 130 5.05 -20.32 -8.69
C LEU A 130 5.71 -20.21 -10.06
#